data_AF-A0AA51ULI7-F1
#
_entry.id   AF-A0AA51ULI7-F1
#
_cell.length_a   1.000
_cell.length_b   1.000
_cell.length_c   1.000
_cell.angle_alpha   90.00
_cell.angle_beta   90.00
_cell.angle_gamma   90.00
#
_symmetry.space_group_name_H-M   'P 1'
#
loop_
_entity.id
_entity.type
_entity.pdbx_description
1 polymer ?
#
loop_
_entity_poly.entity_id
_entity_poly.type
_entity_poly.pdbx_seq_one_letter_code
_entity_poly.pdbx_strand_id
1 'polypeptide(L)'
;MKNVISKSFEIKDYMLDDTVMNGFWMNLIDREKLTTEVVYSSVDAEGFSLEDTKRLVTEITEKCDHFKTQLPENINCEVVFKDFNDLKYSANDNEIQFDSKELDEIRVVYRFCVGYHI
;
A
#
# COMPACT_ATOMS: atom_id res chain seq x y z
N MET A 1 -7.69 -24.56 -7.30
CA MET A 1 -7.23 -23.18 -7.03
C MET A 1 -6.96 -23.05 -5.55
N LYS A 2 -5.86 -22.39 -5.15
CA LYS A 2 -5.55 -22.17 -3.73
C LYS A 2 -6.23 -20.88 -3.30
N ASN A 3 -7.30 -20.98 -2.51
CA ASN A 3 -8.02 -19.85 -1.94
C ASN A 3 -7.35 -19.37 -0.65
N VAL A 4 -6.01 -19.29 -0.65
CA VAL A 4 -5.23 -18.93 0.54
C VAL A 4 -4.06 -18.04 0.14
N ILE A 5 -3.77 -17.05 0.97
CA ILE A 5 -2.57 -16.21 0.84
C ILE A 5 -1.39 -17.02 1.42
N SER A 6 -0.59 -17.64 0.56
CA SER A 6 0.60 -18.40 0.98
C SER A 6 1.94 -17.70 0.74
N LYS A 7 1.91 -16.49 0.16
CA LYS A 7 3.08 -15.64 -0.02
C LYS A 7 3.36 -14.92 1.30
N SER A 8 4.61 -14.97 1.76
CA SER A 8 5.07 -14.14 2.88
C SER A 8 5.56 -12.82 2.33
N PHE A 9 5.14 -11.72 2.94
CA PHE A 9 5.69 -10.39 2.69
C PHE A 9 6.49 -9.96 3.90
N GLU A 10 7.63 -9.31 3.65
CA GLU A 10 8.54 -8.80 4.66
C GLU A 10 8.57 -7.28 4.61
N ILE A 11 9.03 -6.65 5.70
CA ILE A 11 9.13 -5.19 5.81
C ILE A 11 9.86 -4.53 4.61
N LYS A 12 10.90 -5.20 4.10
CA LYS A 12 11.69 -4.76 2.95
C LYS A 12 10.86 -4.61 1.67
N ASP A 13 9.81 -5.42 1.53
CA ASP A 13 8.95 -5.39 0.35
C ASP A 13 8.11 -4.10 0.31
N TYR A 14 7.94 -3.43 1.46
CA TYR A 14 7.18 -2.19 1.61
C TYR A 14 8.04 -0.93 1.68
N MET A 15 9.38 -1.04 1.69
CA MET A 15 10.26 0.13 1.74
C MET A 15 10.16 0.98 0.46
N LEU A 16 10.24 2.29 0.60
CA LEU A 16 10.32 3.25 -0.50
C LEU A 16 11.60 4.07 -0.35
N ASP A 17 12.18 4.49 -1.47
CA ASP A 17 13.37 5.34 -1.47
C ASP A 17 13.05 6.69 -0.83
N ASP A 18 14.05 7.35 -0.23
CA ASP A 18 13.90 8.63 0.48
C ASP A 18 12.86 8.64 1.62
N THR A 19 12.44 7.45 2.10
CA THR A 19 11.54 7.32 3.25
C THR A 19 12.13 6.51 4.39
N VAL A 20 11.67 6.82 5.60
CA VAL A 20 11.83 5.98 6.79
C VAL A 20 10.48 5.36 7.13
N MET A 21 10.48 4.07 7.46
CA MET A 21 9.28 3.38 7.91
C MET A 21 9.15 3.52 9.44
N ASN A 22 8.32 4.45 9.87
CA ASN A 22 8.08 4.75 11.29
C ASN A 22 7.06 3.79 11.94
N GLY A 23 6.28 3.09 11.12
CA GLY A 23 5.29 2.11 11.59
C GLY A 23 5.10 1.00 10.59
N PHE A 24 5.05 -0.24 11.08
CA PHE A 24 4.77 -1.43 10.29
C PHE A 24 3.95 -2.44 11.11
N TRP A 25 2.73 -2.72 10.68
CA TRP A 25 1.86 -3.72 11.32
C TRP A 25 1.23 -4.62 10.27
N MET A 26 1.60 -5.89 10.30
CA MET A 26 1.02 -6.90 9.44
C MET A 26 0.05 -7.77 10.23
N ASN A 27 -1.21 -7.78 9.82
CA ASN A 27 -2.30 -8.51 10.44
C ASN A 27 -2.93 -9.48 9.44
N LEU A 28 -2.75 -10.78 9.67
CA LEU A 28 -3.49 -11.84 8.98
C LEU A 28 -4.82 -12.01 9.72
N ILE A 29 -5.90 -11.50 9.13
CA ILE A 29 -7.23 -11.54 9.75
C ILE A 29 -7.79 -12.96 9.69
N ASP A 30 -7.62 -13.61 8.53
CA ASP A 30 -7.96 -15.00 8.27
C ASP A 30 -7.08 -15.52 7.12
N ARG A 31 -7.34 -16.74 6.61
CA ARG A 31 -6.54 -17.34 5.53
C ARG A 31 -6.71 -16.64 4.17
N GLU A 32 -7.66 -15.72 4.06
CA GLU A 32 -8.12 -15.08 2.84
C GLU A 32 -7.87 -13.58 2.83
N LYS A 33 -7.59 -13.00 4.00
CA LYS A 33 -7.38 -11.57 4.19
C LYS A 33 -6.12 -11.27 5.00
N LEU A 34 -5.18 -10.59 4.34
CA LEU A 34 -3.99 -10.02 4.94
C LEU A 34 -4.05 -8.50 4.81
N THR A 35 -3.73 -7.80 5.90
CA THR A 35 -3.62 -6.34 5.91
C THR A 35 -2.27 -5.92 6.44
N THR A 36 -1.64 -4.95 5.79
CA THR A 36 -0.36 -4.38 6.22
C THR A 36 -0.49 -2.88 6.31
N GLU A 37 -0.40 -2.34 7.52
CA GLU A 37 -0.34 -0.91 7.77
C GLU A 37 1.11 -0.45 7.79
N VAL A 38 1.39 0.63 7.07
CA VAL A 38 2.73 1.22 6.94
C VAL A 38 2.62 2.73 7.13
N VAL A 39 3.55 3.29 7.90
CA VAL A 39 3.70 4.74 8.09
C VAL A 39 5.06 5.15 7.55
N TYR A 40 5.05 5.98 6.50
CA TYR A 40 6.24 6.54 5.89
C TYR A 40 6.46 7.97 6.39
N SER A 41 7.71 8.32 6.66
CA SER A 41 8.14 9.68 6.95
C SER A 41 9.36 10.03 6.12
N SER A 42 9.58 11.33 5.89
CA SER A 42 10.74 11.81 5.14
C SER A 42 12.04 11.52 5.88
N VAL A 43 13.09 11.11 5.15
CA VAL A 43 14.44 10.89 5.70
C VAL A 43 15.03 12.20 6.26
N ASP A 44 14.68 13.34 5.66
CA ASP A 44 15.22 14.66 6.04
C ASP A 44 14.47 15.30 7.23
N ALA A 45 13.49 14.60 7.81
CA ALA A 45 12.67 15.03 8.94
C ALA A 45 11.83 16.33 8.74
N GLU A 46 11.90 16.96 7.57
CA GLU A 46 11.10 18.16 7.22
C GLU A 46 9.67 17.83 6.73
N GLY A 47 9.26 16.57 6.79
CA GLY A 47 8.00 16.09 6.19
C GLY A 47 8.10 15.96 4.66
N PHE A 48 6.96 15.78 4.02
CA PHE A 48 6.83 15.64 2.57
C PHE A 48 6.26 16.93 1.97
N SER A 49 6.96 17.46 0.97
CA SER A 49 6.43 18.54 0.14
C SER A 49 5.23 18.08 -0.70
N LEU A 50 4.57 19.01 -1.40
CA LEU A 50 3.52 18.69 -2.37
C LEU A 50 4.00 17.75 -3.49
N GLU A 51 5.27 17.89 -3.90
CA GLU A 51 5.87 17.08 -4.95
C GLU A 51 6.26 15.69 -4.43
N ASP A 52 6.85 15.62 -3.23
CA ASP A 52 7.17 14.35 -2.58
C ASP A 52 5.93 13.53 -2.31
N THR A 53 4.87 14.18 -1.81
CA THR A 53 3.59 13.54 -1.57
C THR A 53 3.02 12.95 -2.86
N LYS A 54 3.12 13.66 -3.99
CA LYS A 54 2.67 13.13 -5.28
C LYS A 54 3.47 11.92 -5.73
N ARG A 55 4.80 12.04 -5.66
CA ARG A 55 5.72 10.95 -5.99
C ARG A 55 5.41 9.71 -5.15
N LEU A 56 5.27 9.87 -3.83
CA LEU A 56 5.01 8.75 -2.92
C LEU A 56 3.67 8.08 -3.16
N VAL A 57 2.60 8.85 -3.40
CA VAL A 57 1.31 8.25 -3.76
C VAL A 57 1.46 7.39 -5.02
N THR A 58 2.14 7.89 -6.05
CA THR A 58 2.43 7.12 -7.26
C THR A 58 3.24 5.85 -6.97
N GLU A 59 4.37 5.96 -6.25
CA GLU A 59 5.21 4.80 -5.91
C GLU A 59 4.45 3.74 -5.08
N ILE A 60 3.58 4.18 -4.16
CA ILE A 60 2.73 3.29 -3.38
C ILE A 60 1.71 2.56 -4.26
N THR A 61 1.11 3.24 -5.26
CA THR A 61 0.21 2.60 -6.22
C THR A 61 0.96 1.61 -7.11
N GLU A 62 2.15 1.96 -7.62
CA GLU A 62 3.01 1.06 -8.40
C GLU A 62 3.44 -0.17 -7.58
N LYS A 63 3.70 0.03 -6.29
CA LYS A 63 4.02 -1.06 -5.36
C LYS A 63 2.83 -1.98 -5.13
N CYS A 64 1.61 -1.42 -5.02
CA CYS A 64 0.37 -2.18 -4.97
C CYS A 64 0.20 -3.05 -6.24
N ASP A 65 0.49 -2.49 -7.42
CA ASP A 65 0.49 -3.23 -8.69
C ASP A 65 1.54 -4.33 -8.71
N HIS A 66 2.75 -4.01 -8.26
CA HIS A 66 3.85 -4.97 -8.16
C HIS A 66 3.48 -6.15 -7.25
N PHE A 67 2.87 -5.92 -6.10
CA PHE A 67 2.39 -7.02 -5.25
C PHE A 67 1.36 -7.89 -5.96
N LYS A 68 0.44 -7.29 -6.71
CA LYS A 68 -0.55 -8.04 -7.50
C LYS A 68 0.12 -8.98 -8.51
N THR A 69 1.21 -8.56 -9.16
CA THR A 69 1.96 -9.44 -10.09
C THR A 69 2.60 -10.66 -9.42
N GLN A 70 2.87 -10.59 -8.12
CA GLN A 70 3.47 -11.68 -7.34
C GLN A 70 2.42 -12.62 -6.72
N LEU A 71 1.15 -12.28 -6.82
CA LEU A 71 0.04 -13.00 -6.22
C LEU A 71 -0.78 -13.72 -7.29
N PRO A 72 -1.42 -14.84 -6.92
CA PRO A 72 -2.45 -15.47 -7.73
C PRO A 72 -3.50 -14.48 -8.26
N GLU A 73 -4.04 -14.78 -9.46
CA GLU A 73 -5.05 -13.96 -10.13
C GLU A 73 -6.29 -13.72 -9.26
N ASN A 74 -6.68 -14.72 -8.47
CA ASN A 74 -7.81 -14.66 -7.55
C ASN A 74 -7.52 -13.90 -6.25
N ILE A 75 -6.40 -13.20 -6.08
CA ILE A 75 -6.13 -12.36 -4.91
C ILE A 75 -6.13 -10.90 -5.33
N ASN A 76 -7.10 -10.13 -4.85
CA ASN A 76 -7.15 -8.69 -5.04
C ASN A 76 -6.13 -8.02 -4.13
N CYS A 77 -5.50 -6.96 -4.65
CA CYS A 77 -4.56 -6.12 -3.92
C CYS A 77 -5.09 -4.69 -3.98
N GLU A 78 -5.25 -4.06 -2.83
CA GLU A 78 -5.69 -2.68 -2.70
C GLU A 78 -4.79 -1.96 -1.70
N VAL A 79 -4.65 -0.65 -1.85
CA VAL A 79 -4.01 0.21 -0.85
C VAL A 79 -4.95 1.35 -0.48
N VAL A 80 -5.04 1.62 0.82
CA VAL A 80 -5.88 2.69 1.38
C VAL A 80 -4.98 3.75 1.99
N PHE A 81 -5.07 4.98 1.49
CA PHE A 81 -4.35 6.12 2.02
C PHE A 81 -5.17 6.83 3.09
N LYS A 82 -4.71 6.75 4.34
CA LYS A 82 -5.45 7.28 5.50
C LYS A 82 -5.52 8.79 5.51
N ASP A 83 -4.44 9.44 5.08
CA ASP A 83 -4.32 10.89 5.11
C ASP A 83 -5.14 11.60 4.01
N PHE A 84 -5.68 10.84 3.05
CA PHE A 84 -6.52 11.34 1.96
C PHE A 84 -7.98 10.89 2.10
N ASN A 85 -8.56 10.95 3.30
CA ASN A 85 -9.95 10.54 3.57
C ASN A 85 -10.24 9.07 3.19
N ASP A 86 -9.34 8.16 3.57
CA ASP A 86 -9.44 6.73 3.22
C ASP A 86 -9.53 6.48 1.70
N LEU A 87 -8.86 7.32 0.90
CA LEU A 87 -8.76 7.14 -0.55
C LEU A 87 -8.18 5.75 -0.87
N LYS A 88 -8.77 5.07 -1.85
CA LYS A 88 -8.42 3.70 -2.20
C LYS A 88 -7.90 3.63 -3.61
N TYR A 89 -6.90 2.79 -3.81
CA TYR A 89 -6.43 2.33 -5.10
C TYR A 89 -6.49 0.81 -5.14
N SER A 90 -7.02 0.27 -6.23
CA SER A 90 -6.99 -1.17 -6.51
C SER A 90 -5.89 -1.44 -7.54
N ALA A 91 -5.16 -2.54 -7.38
CA ALA A 91 -4.07 -2.85 -8.29
C ALA A 91 -4.54 -3.02 -9.75
N ASN A 92 -3.82 -2.41 -10.69
CA ASN A 92 -4.11 -2.28 -12.12
C ASN A 92 -5.37 -1.45 -12.45
N ASP A 93 -5.83 -0.62 -11.51
CA ASP A 93 -6.82 0.40 -11.83
C ASP A 93 -6.15 1.59 -12.54
N ASN A 94 -6.95 2.58 -12.93
CA ASN A 94 -6.45 3.81 -13.53
C ASN A 94 -5.77 4.71 -12.48
N GLU A 95 -5.14 5.77 -12.97
CA GLU A 95 -4.47 6.76 -12.13
C GLU A 95 -5.38 7.29 -11.01
N ILE A 96 -4.85 7.26 -9.78
CA ILE A 96 -5.56 7.72 -8.58
C ILE A 96 -5.69 9.25 -8.60
N GLN A 97 -6.91 9.76 -8.42
CA GLN A 97 -7.15 11.21 -8.34
C GLN A 97 -7.16 11.65 -6.87
N PHE A 98 -6.28 12.58 -6.51
CA PHE A 98 -6.17 13.12 -5.16
C PHE A 98 -5.66 14.56 -5.16
N ASP A 99 -6.05 15.30 -4.12
CA ASP A 99 -5.51 16.64 -3.86
C ASP A 99 -4.23 16.52 -3.04
N SER A 100 -3.08 16.76 -3.67
CA SER A 100 -1.80 16.77 -2.97
C SER A 100 -1.74 17.87 -1.92
N LYS A 101 -1.11 17.57 -0.79
CA LYS A 101 -0.91 18.45 0.36
C LYS A 101 0.40 18.08 1.04
N GLU A 102 1.00 19.00 1.77
CA GLU A 102 2.17 18.71 2.60
C GLU A 102 1.76 17.85 3.80
N LEU A 103 2.61 16.90 4.17
CA LEU A 103 2.33 15.90 5.21
C LEU A 103 3.60 15.56 5.99
N ASP A 104 3.51 15.48 7.32
CA ASP A 104 4.63 15.01 8.15
C ASP A 104 4.91 13.50 7.94
N GLU A 105 3.84 12.74 7.77
CA GLU A 105 3.86 11.30 7.51
C GLU A 105 2.73 10.90 6.55
N ILE A 106 2.93 9.79 5.83
CA ILE A 106 1.89 9.17 5.01
C ILE A 106 1.63 7.78 5.56
N ARG A 107 0.38 7.53 5.94
CA ARG A 107 -0.11 6.27 6.47
C ARG A 107 -0.96 5.56 5.43
N VAL A 108 -0.58 4.32 5.13
CA VAL A 108 -1.29 3.47 4.19
C VAL A 108 -1.60 2.10 4.75
N VAL A 109 -2.67 1.49 4.25
CA VAL A 109 -3.04 0.12 4.57
C VAL A 109 -3.16 -0.68 3.27
N TYR A 110 -2.20 -1.55 3.01
CA TYR A 110 -2.30 -2.56 1.97
C TYR A 110 -3.26 -3.66 2.42
N ARG A 111 -4.10 -4.12 1.49
CA ARG A 111 -5.11 -5.15 1.70
C ARG A 111 -5.00 -6.19 0.60
N PHE A 112 -4.78 -7.43 1.00
CA PHE A 112 -4.78 -8.59 0.12
C PHE A 112 -5.98 -9.44 0.48
N CYS A 113 -6.90 -9.63 -0.47
CA CYS A 113 -8.14 -10.38 -0.25
C CYS A 113 -8.34 -11.42 -1.35
N VAL A 114 -8.70 -12.65 -0.99
CA VAL A 114 -9.13 -13.65 -1.98
C VAL A 114 -10.43 -13.18 -2.64
N GLY A 115 -10.39 -12.98 -3.95
CA GLY A 115 -11.55 -12.73 -4.81
C GLY A 115 -12.27 -14.03 -5.15
N TYR A 116 -13.57 -14.05 -4.90
CA TYR A 116 -14.45 -15.13 -5.31
C TYR A 116 -15.13 -14.76 -6.63
N HIS A 117 -14.80 -15.48 -7.70
CA HIS A 117 -15.65 -15.50 -8.89
C HIS A 117 -16.75 -16.53 -8.63
N ILE A 118 -18.00 -16.07 -8.51
CA ILE A 118 -19.19 -16.92 -8.51
C ILE A 118 -19.61 -17.16 -9.96
#